data_AF-A0A9D1LH23-F1
#
_entry.id   AF-A0A9D1LH23-F1
#
_cell.length_a   1.000
_cell.length_b   1.000
_cell.length_c   1.000
_cell.angle_alpha   90.00
_cell.angle_beta   90.00
_cell.angle_gamma   90.00
#
_symmetry.space_group_name_H-M   'P 1'
#
loop_
_entity.id
_entity.type
_entity.pdbx_description
1 polymer ?
#
loop_
_entity_poly.entity_id
_entity_poly.type
_entity_poly.pdbx_seq_one_letter_code
_entity_poly.pdbx_strand_id
1 'polypeptide(L)' 'TCHKAQGGQWKNVFIDMGYIPENAYANVDFYRWLYTSFTRATKKIFLINPPLASD' A
#
# COMPACT_ATOMS: atom_id res chain seq x y z
N THR A 1 2.23 2.19 9.50
CA THR A 1 1.97 0.79 9.08
C THR A 1 0.49 0.60 8.88
N CYS A 2 0.06 -0.30 7.97
CA CYS A 2 -1.37 -0.51 7.70
C CYS A 2 -2.16 -0.86 8.96
N HIS A 3 -1.57 -1.62 9.89
CA HIS A 3 -2.12 -1.92 11.21
C HIS A 3 -2.55 -0.65 11.99
N LYS A 4 -1.71 0.39 12.04
CA LYS A 4 -2.03 1.64 12.76
C LYS A 4 -2.99 2.56 12.00
N ALA A 5 -3.17 2.33 10.70
CA ALA A 5 -4.03 3.15 9.84
C ALA A 5 -5.48 2.60 9.76
N GLN A 6 -5.74 1.43 10.34
CA GLN A 6 -7.08 0.82 10.36
C GLN A 6 -8.09 1.77 11.03
N GLY A 7 -9.27 1.90 10.43
CA GLY A 7 -10.36 2.73 10.96
C GLY A 7 -10.28 4.22 10.59
N GLY A 8 -9.13 4.75 10.20
CA GLY A 8 -9.01 6.14 9.75
C GLY A 8 -9.33 6.33 8.26
N GLN A 9 -9.66 7.56 7.85
CA GLN A 9 -9.81 7.94 6.45
C GLN A 9 -9.09 9.27 6.20
N TRP A 10 -8.41 9.38 5.06
CA TRP A 10 -7.65 10.57 4.68
C TRP A 10 -7.91 10.93 3.23
N LYS A 11 -7.91 12.24 2.93
CA LYS A 11 -8.12 12.75 1.57
C LYS A 11 -7.06 12.21 0.59
N ASN A 12 -5.81 12.23 1.02
CA ASN A 12 -4.67 11.75 0.25
C ASN A 12 -3.89 10.73 1.07
N VAL A 13 -3.50 9.61 0.46
CA VAL A 13 -2.69 8.56 1.09
C VAL A 13 -1.45 8.30 0.25
N PHE A 14 -0.30 8.18 0.92
CA PHE A 14 0.98 7.84 0.32
C PHE A 14 1.35 6.43 0.77
N ILE A 15 1.62 5.53 -0.17
CA ILE A 15 1.97 4.13 0.07
C ILE A 15 3.38 3.92 -0.44
N ASP A 16 4.34 3.81 0.48
CA ASP A 16 5.72 3.48 0.16
C ASP A 16 5.93 1.96 0.16
N MET A 17 6.38 1.45 -0.97
CA MET A 17 6.64 0.02 -1.20
C MET A 17 8.14 -0.30 -1.28
N GLY A 18 9.04 0.68 -1.02
CA GLY A 18 10.48 0.50 -1.19
C GLY A 18 11.13 -0.53 -0.25
N TYR A 19 10.47 -0.86 0.87
CA TYR A 19 10.94 -1.87 1.83
C TYR A 19 10.19 -3.20 1.74
N ILE A 20 9.34 -3.40 0.73
CA ILE A 20 8.58 -4.64 0.57
C ILE A 20 9.50 -5.69 -0.08
N PRO A 21 9.78 -6.81 0.62
CA PRO A 21 10.56 -7.91 0.05
C PRO A 21 9.88 -8.49 -1.19
N GLU A 22 10.66 -8.90 -2.20
CA GLU A 22 10.12 -9.40 -3.47
C GLU A 22 9.21 -10.64 -3.28
N ASN A 23 9.58 -11.53 -2.36
CA ASN A 23 8.77 -12.71 -2.04
C ASN A 23 7.42 -12.37 -1.38
N ALA A 24 7.27 -11.17 -0.82
CA ALA A 24 6.00 -10.73 -0.22
C ALA A 24 4.91 -10.51 -1.28
N TYR A 25 5.28 -10.18 -2.53
CA TYR A 25 4.31 -10.00 -3.62
C TYR A 25 3.60 -11.31 -4.02
N ALA A 26 4.15 -12.46 -3.66
CA ALA A 26 3.49 -13.76 -3.85
C ALA A 26 2.56 -14.15 -2.68
N ASN A 27 2.48 -13.34 -1.62
CA ASN A 27 1.75 -13.68 -0.40
C ASN A 27 0.41 -12.91 -0.29
N VAL A 28 -0.67 -13.63 0.05
CA VAL A 28 -2.01 -13.07 0.28
C VAL A 28 -2.03 -11.97 1.36
N ASP A 29 -1.18 -12.07 2.38
CA ASP A 29 -1.12 -11.07 3.45
C ASP A 29 -0.66 -9.71 2.93
N PHE A 30 0.25 -9.68 1.96
CA PHE A 30 0.66 -8.44 1.32
C PHE A 30 -0.56 -7.74 0.67
N TYR A 31 -1.33 -8.48 -0.11
CA TYR A 31 -2.52 -7.93 -0.78
C TYR A 31 -3.61 -7.49 0.21
N ARG A 32 -3.78 -8.20 1.33
CA ARG A 32 -4.69 -7.78 2.41
C ARG A 32 -4.28 -6.43 3.00
N TRP A 33 -2.99 -6.23 3.25
CA TRP A 33 -2.48 -4.97 3.77
C TRP A 33 -2.47 -3.85 2.72
N LEU A 34 -2.25 -4.18 1.45
CA LEU A 34 -2.35 -3.25 0.34
C LEU A 34 -3.80 -2.76 0.15
N TYR A 35 -4.78 -3.67 0.19
CA TYR A 35 -6.19 -3.30 0.18
C TYR A 35 -6.54 -2.40 1.37
N THR A 36 -6.03 -2.75 2.56
CA THR A 36 -6.22 -1.94 3.77
C THR A 36 -5.70 -0.52 3.57
N SER A 37 -4.50 -0.32 3.01
CA SER A 37 -3.95 1.02 2.76
C SER A 37 -4.70 1.79 1.68
N PHE A 38 -5.11 1.12 0.60
CA PHE A 38 -5.89 1.73 -0.49
C PHE A 38 -7.22 2.29 0.00
N THR A 39 -7.97 1.50 0.79
CA THR A 39 -9.29 1.90 1.28
C THR A 39 -9.26 3.02 2.33
N ARG A 40 -8.06 3.47 2.76
CA ARG A 40 -7.94 4.64 3.64
C ARG A 40 -8.06 5.95 2.88
N ALA A 41 -7.84 5.95 1.56
CA ALA A 41 -7.88 7.15 0.74
C ALA A 41 -9.32 7.48 0.29
N THR A 42 -9.72 8.74 0.41
CA THR A 42 -11.03 9.21 -0.09
C THR A 42 -10.94 10.03 -1.37
N LYS A 43 -9.75 10.48 -1.78
CA LYS A 43 -9.55 11.25 -3.02
C LYS A 43 -8.40 10.78 -3.89
N LYS A 44 -7.17 10.70 -3.36
CA LYS A 44 -5.98 10.32 -4.15
C LYS A 44 -5.08 9.35 -3.40
N ILE A 45 -4.51 8.42 -4.16
CA ILE A 45 -3.45 7.51 -3.71
C ILE A 45 -2.18 7.85 -4.48
N PHE A 46 -1.06 7.90 -3.77
CA PHE A 46 0.27 8.07 -4.34
C PHE A 46 1.09 6.83 -3.98
N LEU A 47 1.59 6.13 -5.00
CA LEU A 47 2.46 4.98 -4.83
C LEU A 47 3.91 5.44 -4.94
N ILE A 48 4.72 5.12 -3.94
CA ILE A 48 6.13 5.48 -3.87
C ILE A 48 6.93 4.18 -3.96
N ASN A 49 7.91 4.14 -4.87
CA ASN A 49 8.71 2.94 -5.16
C ASN A 49 7.89 1.67 -5.44
N PRO A 50 6.79 1.72 -6.25
CA PRO A 50 6.08 0.51 -6.61
C PRO A 50 7.01 -0.44 -7.40
N PRO A 51 6.81 -1.77 -7.31
CA PRO A 51 7.48 -2.74 -8.16
C PRO A 51 6.88 -2.65 -9.57
N LEU A 52 7.14 -1.56 -10.27
CA LEU A 52 6.85 -1.45 -11.68
C LEU A 52 7.96 -2.17 -12.42
N ALA A 53 7.59 -3.02 -13.38
CA ALA A 53 8.55 -3.46 -14.37
C ALA A 53 9.15 -2.21 -15.02
N SER A 54 10.45 -2.02 -14.89
CA SER A 54 11.19 -1.17 -15.81
C SER A 54 11.21 -1.93 -17.13
N ASP A 55 10.62 -1.36 -18.17
CA ASP A 55 10.82 -1.82 -19.56
C ASP A 55 12.32 -1.91 -19.90
#